data_AF-A0A7Y5J701-F1
#
_entry.id   AF-A0A7Y5J701-F1
#
_cell.length_a   1.000
_cell.length_b   1.000
_cell.length_c   1.000
_cell.angle_alpha   90.00
_cell.angle_beta   90.00
_cell.angle_gamma   90.00
#
_symmetry.space_group_name_H-M   'P 1'
#
loop_
_entity.id
_entity.type
_entity.pdbx_description
1 polymer ?
#
loop_
_entity_poly.entity_id
_entity_poly.type
_entity_poly.pdbx_seq_one_letter_code
_entity_poly.pdbx_strand_id
1 'polypeptide(L)'
;MSSACGSLQAANIGSVTGSATYDACNSDTISISANQVPSATADKQYSVQREVCGDGEVIVQVLSVSGGLAGLELRADNAPGAIKVGLRTALGTSVQRFVRTSTNGAQSSNNTTA
;
A
#
# COMPACT_ATOMS: atom_id res chain seq x y z
N MET A 1 9.38 19.15 3.04
CA MET A 1 10.69 18.46 3.15
C MET A 1 10.39 16.97 3.14
N SER A 2 10.99 16.19 2.24
CA SER A 2 10.67 14.76 2.09
C SER A 2 11.30 13.97 3.23
N SER A 3 10.49 13.54 4.20
CA SER A 3 10.86 12.79 5.40
C SER A 3 11.20 11.32 5.11
N ALA A 4 11.69 11.00 3.91
CA ALA A 4 12.08 9.65 3.52
C ALA A 4 13.53 9.36 3.95
N CYS A 5 13.76 8.21 4.58
CA CYS A 5 15.09 7.78 5.06
C CYS A 5 15.77 6.71 4.20
N GLY A 6 15.12 6.26 3.13
CA GLY A 6 15.65 5.20 2.28
C GLY A 6 15.15 5.30 0.84
N SER A 7 15.80 4.54 -0.05
CA SER A 7 15.36 4.37 -1.43
C SER A 7 14.05 3.58 -1.49
N LEU A 8 13.32 3.73 -2.60
CA LEU A 8 12.16 2.87 -2.87
C LEU A 8 12.62 1.44 -3.08
N GLN A 9 11.86 0.50 -2.54
CA GLN A 9 12.08 -0.94 -2.65
C GLN A 9 10.76 -1.68 -2.84
N ALA A 10 10.80 -2.75 -3.61
CA ALA A 10 9.66 -3.64 -3.81
C ALA A 10 9.54 -4.60 -2.63
N ALA A 11 8.32 -4.86 -2.18
CA ALA A 11 8.05 -5.78 -1.09
C ALA A 11 6.84 -6.66 -1.38
N ASN A 12 7.02 -7.95 -1.08
CA ASN A 12 5.95 -8.93 -1.02
C ASN A 12 5.49 -9.03 0.43
N ILE A 13 4.22 -8.74 0.70
CA ILE A 13 3.63 -8.94 2.02
C ILE A 13 2.75 -10.19 1.97
N GLY A 14 3.09 -11.16 2.82
CA GLY A 14 2.45 -12.48 2.84
C GLY A 14 2.77 -13.30 1.58
N SER A 15 1.96 -14.32 1.33
CA SER A 15 2.12 -15.22 0.18
C SER A 15 1.54 -14.58 -1.09
N VAL A 16 2.17 -13.50 -1.54
CA VAL A 16 1.85 -12.75 -2.77
C VAL A 16 2.99 -12.89 -3.77
N THR A 17 2.68 -12.87 -5.06
CA THR A 17 3.68 -12.69 -6.11
C THR A 17 3.31 -11.44 -6.91
N GLY A 18 4.31 -10.62 -7.19
CA GLY A 18 4.13 -9.42 -7.99
C GLY A 18 5.42 -8.94 -8.62
N SER A 19 5.29 -7.90 -9.42
CA SER A 19 6.40 -7.19 -10.05
C SER A 19 6.14 -5.69 -10.01
N ALA A 20 7.20 -4.91 -10.10
CA ALA A 20 7.06 -3.47 -10.27
C ALA A 20 8.16 -2.90 -11.17
N THR A 21 7.82 -1.81 -11.84
CA THR A 21 8.73 -1.00 -12.65
C THR A 21 8.72 0.42 -12.10
N TYR A 22 9.87 0.88 -11.64
CA TYR A 22 10.07 2.19 -11.01
C TYR A 22 11.58 2.53 -10.93
N ASP A 23 11.91 3.81 -10.81
CA ASP A 23 13.26 4.29 -10.48
C ASP A 23 13.42 4.37 -8.95
N ALA A 24 14.37 3.62 -8.38
CA ALA A 24 14.53 3.53 -6.93
C ALA A 24 14.89 4.87 -6.25
N CYS A 25 15.46 5.82 -7.00
CA CYS A 25 15.94 7.11 -6.51
C CYS A 25 15.01 8.26 -6.85
N ASN A 26 14.39 8.25 -8.04
CA ASN A 26 13.55 9.35 -8.51
C ASN A 26 12.36 8.88 -9.38
N SER A 27 11.45 8.10 -8.79
CA SER A 27 10.24 7.68 -9.48
C SER A 27 9.18 8.77 -9.55
N ASP A 28 8.90 9.26 -10.76
CA ASP A 28 7.68 10.03 -11.04
C ASP A 28 6.45 9.11 -11.19
N THR A 29 6.66 7.85 -11.57
CA THR A 29 5.58 6.87 -11.79
C THR A 29 6.04 5.49 -11.38
N ILE A 30 5.13 4.76 -10.73
CA ILE A 30 5.35 3.39 -10.27
C ILE A 30 4.27 2.52 -10.89
N SER A 31 4.69 1.48 -11.62
CA SER A 31 3.78 0.44 -12.13
C SER A 31 3.91 -0.81 -11.28
N ILE A 32 2.79 -1.35 -10.79
CA ILE A 32 2.76 -2.55 -9.94
C ILE A 32 1.82 -3.59 -10.56
N SER A 33 2.24 -4.84 -10.55
CA SER A 33 1.41 -6.02 -10.80
C SER A 33 1.47 -6.92 -9.58
N ALA A 34 0.32 -7.47 -9.17
CA ALA A 34 0.22 -8.40 -8.05
C ALA A 34 -0.88 -9.42 -8.32
N ASN A 35 -0.73 -10.63 -7.78
CA ASN A 35 -1.77 -11.64 -7.77
C ASN A 35 -2.32 -11.88 -6.35
N GLN A 36 -3.41 -12.64 -6.23
CA GLN A 36 -4.09 -13.01 -4.99
C GLN A 36 -4.98 -11.94 -4.36
N VAL A 37 -5.98 -12.41 -3.60
CA VAL A 37 -6.94 -11.56 -2.88
C VAL A 37 -6.61 -11.58 -1.38
N PRO A 38 -6.41 -10.41 -0.74
CA PRO A 38 -6.23 -10.31 0.71
C PRO A 38 -7.54 -10.60 1.45
N SER A 39 -7.45 -10.96 2.74
CA SER A 39 -8.61 -11.13 3.63
C SER A 39 -8.43 -10.33 4.92
N ALA A 40 -9.47 -10.26 5.76
CA ALA A 40 -9.39 -9.56 7.05
C ALA A 40 -8.25 -10.07 7.97
N THR A 41 -7.85 -11.32 7.81
CA THR A 41 -6.83 -11.99 8.64
C THR A 41 -5.58 -12.41 7.87
N ALA A 42 -5.54 -12.22 6.55
CA ALA A 42 -4.39 -12.54 5.71
C ALA A 42 -4.03 -11.37 4.81
N ASP A 43 -2.89 -10.75 5.10
CA ASP A 43 -2.31 -9.74 4.22
C ASP A 43 -1.65 -10.42 3.02
N LYS A 44 -2.13 -10.09 1.83
CA LYS A 44 -1.56 -10.48 0.54
C LYS A 44 -1.53 -9.25 -0.34
N GLN A 45 -0.37 -8.60 -0.43
CA GLN A 45 -0.25 -7.34 -1.17
C GLN A 45 1.19 -7.10 -1.60
N TYR A 46 1.33 -6.51 -2.77
CA TYR A 46 2.60 -6.04 -3.29
C TYR A 46 2.69 -4.53 -3.13
N SER A 47 3.83 -4.02 -2.68
CA SER A 47 4.08 -2.59 -2.56
C SER A 47 5.44 -2.21 -3.13
N VAL A 48 5.53 -0.97 -3.60
CA VAL A 48 6.80 -0.25 -3.67
C VAL A 48 6.77 0.76 -2.55
N GLN A 49 7.76 0.69 -1.67
CA GLN A 49 7.73 1.33 -0.37
C GLN A 49 9.10 1.85 0.04
N ARG A 50 9.11 2.79 0.97
CA ARG A 50 10.30 3.31 1.62
C ARG A 50 9.96 3.67 3.06
N GLU A 51 10.97 3.69 3.90
CA GLU A 51 10.82 4.14 5.28
C GLU A 51 10.65 5.66 5.35
N VAL A 52 9.75 6.10 6.21
CA VAL A 52 9.48 7.50 6.51
C VAL A 52 9.97 7.77 7.93
N CYS A 53 10.86 8.74 8.09
CA CYS A 53 11.35 9.21 9.38
C CYS A 53 10.82 10.60 9.69
N GLY A 54 10.32 10.77 10.91
CA GLY A 54 9.77 12.04 11.36
C GLY A 54 8.44 12.36 10.70
N ASP A 55 8.02 13.62 10.86
CA ASP A 55 6.74 14.08 10.35
C ASP A 55 6.81 14.40 8.86
N GLY A 56 5.76 14.06 8.11
CA GLY A 56 5.75 14.24 6.66
C GLY A 56 4.38 14.04 6.04
N GLU A 57 4.33 14.30 4.74
CA GLU A 57 3.16 14.09 3.91
C GLU A 57 3.53 13.20 2.72
N VAL A 58 2.64 12.28 2.38
CA VAL A 58 2.75 11.44 1.19
C VAL A 58 1.47 11.58 0.40
N ILE A 59 1.61 12.03 -0.85
CA ILE A 59 0.51 12.19 -1.78
C ILE A 59 0.75 11.21 -2.94
N VAL A 60 -0.29 10.49 -3.34
CA VAL A 60 -0.25 9.61 -4.51
C VAL A 60 -1.46 9.88 -5.40
N GLN A 61 -1.25 9.87 -6.71
CA GLN A 61 -2.32 9.86 -7.70
C GLN A 61 -2.35 8.49 -8.36
N VAL A 62 -3.49 7.81 -8.29
CA VAL A 62 -3.69 6.53 -8.98
C VAL A 62 -4.13 6.82 -10.42
N LEU A 63 -3.26 6.53 -11.39
CA LEU A 63 -3.50 6.82 -12.81
C LEU A 63 -4.38 5.77 -13.49
N SER A 64 -4.15 4.49 -13.16
CA SER A 64 -4.87 3.36 -13.74
C SER A 64 -4.97 2.20 -12.74
N VAL A 65 -6.04 1.40 -12.83
CA VAL A 65 -6.23 0.15 -12.09
C VAL A 65 -6.91 -0.83 -13.02
N SER A 66 -6.35 -2.04 -13.11
CA SER A 66 -6.96 -3.16 -13.84
C SER A 66 -7.13 -4.32 -12.89
N GLY A 67 -8.34 -4.45 -12.32
CA GLY A 67 -8.64 -5.42 -11.27
C GLY A 67 -8.10 -5.02 -9.90
N GLY A 68 -8.86 -5.34 -8.85
CA GLY A 68 -8.45 -5.08 -7.47
C GLY A 68 -8.45 -3.60 -7.09
N LEU A 69 -7.49 -3.21 -6.24
CA LEU A 69 -7.37 -1.88 -5.65
C LEU A 69 -5.91 -1.43 -5.64
N ALA A 70 -5.67 -0.14 -5.88
CA ALA A 70 -4.35 0.49 -5.75
C ALA A 70 -4.44 1.75 -4.90
N GLY A 71 -3.34 2.16 -4.29
CA GLY A 71 -3.28 3.39 -3.49
C GLY A 71 -2.08 3.44 -2.56
N LEU A 72 -2.26 4.11 -1.42
CA LEU A 72 -1.22 4.33 -0.41
C LEU A 72 -1.49 3.49 0.84
N GLU A 73 -0.42 3.00 1.46
CA GLU A 73 -0.46 2.37 2.78
C GLU A 73 0.74 2.80 3.61
N LEU A 74 0.47 3.12 4.88
CA LEU A 74 1.46 3.20 5.94
C LEU A 74 1.36 1.94 6.79
N ARG A 75 2.49 1.31 7.05
CA ARG A 75 2.59 0.05 7.80
C ARG A 75 3.79 0.09 8.72
N ALA A 76 3.66 -0.49 9.91
CA ALA A 76 4.72 -0.49 10.92
C ALA A 76 5.92 -1.37 10.53
N ASP A 77 5.68 -2.48 9.82
CA ASP A 77 6.71 -3.41 9.34
C ASP A 77 6.18 -4.26 8.17
N ASN A 78 6.99 -5.16 7.58
CA ASN A 78 6.60 -6.02 6.44
C ASN A 78 5.98 -7.36 6.82
N ALA A 79 5.78 -7.66 8.11
CA ALA A 79 5.14 -8.90 8.52
C ALA A 79 3.67 -8.91 8.10
N PRO A 80 3.13 -10.07 7.69
CA PRO A 80 1.68 -10.27 7.65
C PRO A 80 1.11 -10.04 9.06
N GLY A 81 0.03 -9.28 9.17
CA GLY A 81 -0.55 -8.94 10.48
C GLY A 81 -0.06 -7.61 11.07
N ALA A 82 0.86 -6.89 10.43
CA ALA A 82 1.35 -5.60 10.92
C ALA A 82 0.24 -4.55 11.13
N ILE A 83 0.45 -3.65 12.08
CA ILE A 83 -0.34 -2.42 12.24
C ILE A 83 -0.23 -1.62 10.94
N LYS A 84 -1.36 -1.15 10.41
CA LYS A 84 -1.41 -0.44 9.13
C LYS A 84 -2.60 0.48 8.99
N VAL A 85 -2.46 1.46 8.10
CA VAL A 85 -3.55 2.27 7.56
C VAL A 85 -3.32 2.48 6.07
N GLY A 86 -4.35 2.27 5.27
CA GLY A 86 -4.27 2.45 3.82
C GLY A 86 -5.52 3.06 3.22
N LEU A 87 -5.33 3.79 2.13
CA LEU A 87 -6.38 4.35 1.28
C LEU A 87 -6.17 3.83 -0.13
N ARG A 88 -7.16 3.13 -0.67
CA ARG A 88 -7.07 2.45 -1.96
C ARG A 88 -8.33 2.67 -2.79
N THR A 89 -8.22 2.58 -4.10
CA THR A 89 -9.33 2.81 -5.03
C THR A 89 -9.31 1.78 -6.17
N ALA A 90 -10.49 1.49 -6.72
CA ALA A 90 -10.67 0.78 -7.98
C ALA A 90 -10.80 1.76 -9.18
N LEU A 91 -10.42 3.03 -8.97
CA LEU A 91 -10.81 4.21 -9.77
C LEU A 91 -12.30 4.55 -9.70
N GLY A 92 -12.65 5.71 -10.26
CA GLY A 92 -13.98 6.31 -10.14
C GLY A 92 -14.13 7.09 -8.84
N THR A 93 -15.31 7.03 -8.22
CA THR A 93 -15.64 7.78 -7.01
C THR A 93 -15.42 6.99 -5.71
N SER A 94 -14.98 5.74 -5.78
CA SER A 94 -14.86 4.86 -4.60
C SER A 94 -13.46 4.88 -4.02
N VAL A 95 -13.35 5.17 -2.73
CA VAL A 95 -12.13 5.07 -1.94
C VAL A 95 -12.39 4.19 -0.72
N GLN A 96 -11.56 3.16 -0.55
CA GLN A 96 -11.62 2.23 0.56
C GLN A 96 -10.50 2.50 1.56
N ARG A 97 -10.89 2.67 2.82
CA ARG A 97 -9.97 2.78 3.95
C ARG A 97 -9.79 1.42 4.61
N PHE A 98 -8.54 1.00 4.78
CA PHE A 98 -8.15 -0.21 5.51
C PHE A 98 -7.40 0.18 6.78
N VAL A 99 -7.78 -0.37 7.93
CA VAL A 99 -7.14 -0.05 9.23
C VAL A 99 -6.93 -1.33 10.05
N ARG A 100 -5.73 -1.48 10.61
CA ARG A 100 -5.43 -2.42 11.69
C ARG A 100 -4.65 -1.70 12.78
N THR A 101 -5.18 -1.71 14.01
CA THR A 101 -4.62 -0.97 15.16
C THR A 101 -3.80 -1.84 16.11
N SER A 102 -3.82 -3.17 15.95
CA SER A 102 -3.04 -4.11 16.74
C SER A 102 -2.40 -5.18 15.86
N THR A 103 -1.17 -5.59 16.20
CA THR A 103 -0.47 -6.66 15.48
C THR A 103 -1.30 -7.94 15.52
N ASN A 104 -1.44 -8.60 14.37
CA ASN A 104 -2.25 -9.80 14.12
C ASN A 104 -3.77 -9.64 14.37
N GLY A 105 -4.26 -8.42 14.62
CA GLY A 105 -5.69 -8.13 14.67
C GLY A 105 -6.37 -8.27 13.30
N ALA A 106 -7.69 -8.38 13.27
CA ALA A 106 -8.43 -8.27 12.01
C ALA A 106 -8.31 -6.84 11.46
N GLN A 107 -8.09 -6.71 10.15
CA GLN A 107 -8.24 -5.40 9.51
C GLN A 107 -9.72 -5.06 9.32
N SER A 108 -10.07 -3.79 9.57
CA SER A 108 -11.37 -3.22 9.21
C SER A 108 -11.26 -2.54 7.84
N SER A 109 -12.30 -2.63 7.02
CA SER A 109 -12.43 -1.89 5.77
C SER A 109 -13.73 -1.10 5.75
N ASN A 110 -13.67 0.14 5.26
CA ASN A 110 -14.83 0.98 5.04
C ASN A 110 -14.72 1.65 3.66
N ASN A 111 -15.80 1.61 2.89
CA ASN A 111 -15.86 2.25 1.59
C ASN A 111 -16.54 3.62 1.70
N THR A 112 -15.89 4.65 1.16
CA THR A 112 -16.43 6.00 1.06
C THR A 112 -16.51 6.39 -0.40
N THR A 113 -17.60 7.02 -0.79
CA THR A 113 -17.75 7.67 -2.09
C THR A 113 -17.36 9.13 -1.97
N ALA A 114 -16.45 9.58 -2.84
CA ALA A 114 -16.11 10.99 -3.03
C ALA A 114 -17.15 11.70 -3.90
#